data_AF-A0A1D1ZKW1-F1
#
_entry.id   AF-A0A1D1ZKW1-F1
#
_cell.length_a   1.000
_cell.length_b   1.000
_cell.length_c   1.000
_cell.angle_alpha   90.00
_cell.angle_beta   90.00
_cell.angle_gamma   90.00
#
_symmetry.space_group_name_H-M   'P 1'
#
loop_
_entity.id
_entity.type
_entity.pdbx_description
1 polymer ?
#
loop_
_entity_poly.entity_id
_entity_poly.type
_entity_poly.pdbx_seq_one_letter_code
_entity_poly.pdbx_strand_id
1 'polypeptide(L)'
;MYPNKSNTETLAKYLSLDQGGKVQAEYVWIDGDSGLRSKTTTLDFKPTDVSELKEWNFDGSSTNQAPGDNSDILLRPIAIFKDPFRGGDNILVLSECYNNDGTPNGTNYRHSCAKIMKTYFDHHPWFGIEQEY
;
A
#
# COMPACT_ATOMS: atom_id res chain seq x y z
N MET A 1 15.64 16.42 -20.81
CA MET A 1 15.52 15.22 -19.94
C MET A 1 16.53 14.20 -20.45
N TYR A 2 17.60 13.92 -19.70
CA TYR A 2 18.51 12.83 -20.09
C TYR A 2 17.79 11.51 -19.86
N PRO A 3 17.78 10.57 -20.82
CA PRO A 3 17.23 9.25 -20.56
C PRO A 3 18.07 8.60 -19.46
N ASN A 4 17.47 8.35 -18.30
CA ASN A 4 18.06 7.50 -17.28
C ASN A 4 18.17 6.09 -17.87
N LYS A 5 19.32 5.78 -18.47
CA LYS A 5 19.61 4.44 -18.98
C LYS A 5 20.15 3.61 -17.82
N SER A 6 19.25 2.97 -17.08
CA SER A 6 19.64 2.00 -16.05
C SER A 6 20.30 0.78 -16.71
N ASN A 7 21.34 0.23 -16.07
CA ASN A 7 21.90 -1.06 -16.47
C ASN A 7 21.09 -2.18 -15.78
N THR A 8 20.19 -2.79 -16.54
CA THR A 8 19.25 -3.81 -16.05
C THR A 8 19.95 -5.10 -15.63
N GLU A 9 21.05 -5.48 -16.29
CA GLU A 9 21.83 -6.67 -15.95
C GLU A 9 22.49 -6.52 -14.57
N THR A 10 23.07 -5.34 -14.31
CA THR A 10 23.63 -5.02 -13.01
C THR A 10 22.56 -5.07 -11.91
N LEU A 11 21.37 -4.51 -12.17
CA LEU A 11 20.25 -4.56 -11.22
C LEU A 11 19.78 -6.00 -10.96
N ALA A 12 19.63 -6.81 -12.00
CA ALA A 12 19.18 -8.20 -11.90
C ALA A 12 20.09 -9.04 -11.00
N LYS A 13 21.42 -8.82 -11.07
CA LYS A 13 22.40 -9.48 -10.19
C LYS A 13 22.11 -9.23 -8.70
N TYR A 14 21.69 -8.03 -8.33
CA TYR A 14 21.37 -7.71 -6.92
C TYR A 14 20.00 -8.23 -6.52
N LEU A 15 19.01 -8.18 -7.41
CA LEU A 15 17.66 -8.70 -7.15
C LEU A 15 17.63 -10.22 -6.97
N SER A 16 18.58 -10.95 -7.56
CA SER A 16 18.67 -12.41 -7.44
C SER A 16 19.38 -12.89 -6.17
N LEU A 17 19.92 -11.99 -5.33
CA LEU A 17 20.58 -12.38 -4.09
C LEU A 17 19.55 -12.95 -3.10
N ASP A 18 19.98 -13.93 -2.31
CA ASP A 18 19.18 -14.44 -1.20
C ASP A 18 18.90 -13.30 -0.20
N GLN A 19 17.64 -13.17 0.20
CA GLN A 19 17.15 -12.14 1.12
C GLN A 19 17.26 -12.59 2.59
N GLY A 20 17.79 -13.79 2.85
CA GLY A 20 18.12 -14.26 4.20
C GLY A 20 16.89 -14.47 5.08
N GLY A 21 15.78 -14.88 4.46
CA GLY A 21 14.50 -15.09 5.14
C GLY A 21 13.75 -13.82 5.55
N LYS A 22 14.26 -12.63 5.19
CA LYS A 22 13.54 -11.36 5.36
C LYS A 22 12.56 -11.15 4.22
N VAL A 23 11.51 -10.40 4.51
CA VAL A 23 10.44 -10.06 3.54
C VAL A 23 10.31 -8.54 3.45
N GLN A 24 10.24 -8.02 2.23
CA GLN A 24 9.90 -6.63 1.96
C GLN A 24 8.39 -6.50 1.77
N ALA A 25 7.77 -5.62 2.54
CA ALA A 25 6.36 -5.27 2.42
C ALA A 25 6.23 -3.82 1.92
N GLU A 26 5.76 -3.67 0.68
CA GLU A 26 5.49 -2.38 0.04
C GLU A 26 4.09 -1.91 0.42
N TYR A 27 3.98 -0.93 1.30
CA TYR A 27 2.69 -0.34 1.64
C TYR A 27 2.32 0.64 0.53
N VAL A 28 1.14 0.46 -0.06
CA VAL A 28 0.60 1.28 -1.15
C VAL A 28 -0.69 1.95 -0.67
N TRP A 29 -0.83 3.25 -0.92
CA TRP A 29 -2.00 4.03 -0.54
C TRP A 29 -2.32 5.13 -1.55
N ILE A 30 -3.49 5.75 -1.39
CA ILE A 30 -3.96 6.90 -2.17
C ILE A 30 -3.71 8.19 -1.40
N ASP A 31 -3.12 9.19 -2.05
CA ASP A 31 -2.85 10.50 -1.47
C ASP A 31 -4.04 11.48 -1.54
N GLY A 32 -3.81 12.74 -1.16
CA GLY A 32 -4.82 13.80 -1.18
C GLY A 32 -5.29 14.18 -2.58
N ASP A 33 -4.47 13.91 -3.61
CA ASP A 33 -4.72 14.24 -5.01
C ASP A 33 -5.23 13.02 -5.81
N SER A 34 -5.62 11.95 -5.11
CA SER A 34 -6.01 10.65 -5.71
C SER A 34 -4.87 9.95 -6.47
N GLY A 35 -3.61 10.29 -6.20
CA GLY A 35 -2.42 9.63 -6.73
C GLY A 35 -1.99 8.44 -5.86
N LEU A 36 -1.24 7.51 -6.45
CA LEU A 36 -0.63 6.40 -5.71
C LEU A 36 0.68 6.82 -5.06
N ARG A 37 0.86 6.43 -3.80
CA ARG A 37 2.10 6.54 -3.03
C ARG A 37 2.49 5.18 -2.48
N SER A 38 3.78 4.97 -2.22
CA SER A 38 4.24 3.73 -1.60
C SER A 38 5.53 3.90 -0.81
N LYS A 39 5.75 3.01 0.17
CA LYS A 39 7.03 2.84 0.85
C LYS A 39 7.17 1.44 1.44
N THR A 40 8.41 1.00 1.61
CA THR A 40 8.74 -0.38 2.01
C THR A 40 9.15 -0.49 3.47
N THR A 41 8.67 -1.52 4.17
CA THR A 41 9.24 -1.99 5.45
C THR A 41 9.78 -3.40 5.33
N THR A 42 10.69 -3.79 6.22
CA THR A 42 11.21 -5.14 6.33
C THR A 42 10.46 -5.90 7.41
N LEU A 43 10.13 -7.16 7.13
CA LEU A 43 9.52 -8.12 8.04
C LEU A 43 10.48 -9.30 8.27
N ASP A 44 10.42 -9.87 9.46
CA ASP A 44 11.22 -11.03 9.85
C ASP A 44 10.57 -12.37 9.50
N PHE A 45 9.39 -12.33 8.89
CA PHE A 45 8.58 -13.49 8.54
C PHE A 45 7.75 -13.20 7.28
N LYS A 46 7.26 -14.27 6.65
CA LYS A 46 6.29 -14.19 5.56
C LYS A 46 4.87 -14.11 6.13
N PRO A 47 4.17 -12.97 6.00
CA PRO A 47 2.80 -12.85 6.48
C PRO A 47 1.84 -13.63 5.59
N THR A 48 0.80 -14.17 6.21
CA THR A 48 -0.29 -14.93 5.57
C THR A 48 -1.62 -14.19 5.62
N ASP A 49 -1.76 -13.24 6.54
CA ASP A 49 -2.97 -12.43 6.72
C ASP A 49 -2.63 -10.97 7.02
N VAL A 50 -3.54 -10.05 6.67
CA VAL A 50 -3.38 -8.61 6.92
C VAL A 50 -3.28 -8.27 8.40
N SER A 51 -3.85 -9.09 9.28
CA SER A 51 -3.80 -8.88 10.74
C SER A 51 -2.41 -9.11 11.34
N GLU A 52 -1.50 -9.78 10.62
CA GLU A 52 -0.10 -9.94 11.02
C GLU A 52 0.76 -8.72 10.67
N LEU A 53 0.21 -7.80 9.88
CA LEU A 53 0.89 -6.58 9.46
C LEU A 53 0.60 -5.45 10.46
N LYS A 54 1.65 -4.71 10.83
CA LYS A 54 1.52 -3.56 11.71
C LYS A 54 0.77 -2.42 11.04
N GLU A 55 0.01 -1.66 11.83
CA GLU A 55 -0.33 -0.28 11.45
C GLU A 55 0.99 0.51 11.30
N TRP A 56 1.03 1.35 10.27
CA TRP A 56 2.16 2.23 10.04
C TRP A 56 1.67 3.67 9.87
N ASN A 57 2.56 4.59 9.56
CA ASN A 57 2.22 6.00 9.39
C ASN A 57 3.09 6.62 8.30
N PHE A 58 2.72 7.78 7.78
CA PHE A 58 3.55 8.62 6.93
C PHE A 58 3.25 10.10 7.19
N ASP A 59 4.11 10.98 6.67
CA ASP A 59 3.90 12.43 6.71
C ASP A 59 2.90 12.88 5.64
N GLY A 60 1.67 13.15 6.06
CA GLY A 60 0.56 13.59 5.23
C GLY A 60 0.71 15.01 4.67
N SER A 61 1.62 15.83 5.21
CA SER A 61 1.87 17.17 4.65
C SER A 61 2.56 17.10 3.28
N SER A 62 3.33 16.05 3.03
CA SER A 62 3.99 15.76 1.76
C SER A 62 3.07 15.10 0.70
N THR A 63 1.79 14.89 1.06
CA THR A 63 0.82 14.16 0.24
C THR A 63 -0.55 14.84 0.20
N ASN A 64 -0.64 16.11 0.63
CA ASN A 64 -1.90 16.89 0.68
C ASN A 64 -3.00 16.25 1.54
N GLN A 65 -2.63 15.56 2.63
CA GLN A 65 -3.58 14.85 3.51
C GLN A 65 -3.65 15.40 4.94
N ALA A 66 -2.66 16.20 5.35
CA ALA A 66 -2.60 16.79 6.69
C ALA A 66 -1.80 18.10 6.68
N PRO A 67 -2.05 19.04 7.62
CA PRO A 67 -1.21 20.22 7.79
C PRO A 67 0.15 19.84 8.40
N GLY A 68 1.16 20.70 8.24
CA GLY A 68 2.53 20.41 8.66
C GLY A 68 2.77 20.32 10.17
N ASP A 69 1.93 20.96 10.99
CA ASP A 69 2.01 20.96 12.46
C ASP A 69 1.31 19.76 13.11
N ASN A 70 0.53 19.00 12.34
CA ASN A 70 -0.09 17.74 12.76
C ASN A 70 -0.22 16.79 11.56
N SER A 71 0.92 16.28 11.09
CA SER A 71 1.02 15.68 9.76
C SER A 71 0.93 14.16 9.71
N ASP A 72 0.93 13.46 10.85
CA ASP A 72 0.87 12.00 10.86
C ASP A 72 -0.46 11.47 10.31
N ILE A 73 -0.38 10.66 9.26
CA ILE A 73 -1.48 9.84 8.74
C ILE A 73 -1.14 8.37 8.94
N LEU A 74 -2.10 7.61 9.46
CA LEU A 74 -1.99 6.18 9.74
C LEU A 74 -2.34 5.37 8.49
N LEU A 75 -1.60 4.27 8.28
CA LEU A 75 -1.82 3.27 7.24
C LEU A 75 -2.30 1.98 7.88
N ARG A 76 -3.53 1.59 7.56
CA ARG A 76 -4.13 0.32 8.00
C ARG A 76 -4.14 -0.69 6.85
N PRO A 77 -3.37 -1.80 6.95
CA PRO A 77 -3.35 -2.86 5.95
C PRO A 77 -4.74 -3.42 5.65
N ILE A 78 -5.01 -3.71 4.38
CA ILE A 78 -6.34 -4.19 3.99
C ILE A 78 -6.36 -5.31 2.96
N ALA A 79 -5.31 -5.41 2.14
CA ALA A 79 -5.12 -6.54 1.23
C ALA A 79 -3.63 -6.77 0.99
N ILE A 80 -3.26 -8.05 0.85
CA ILE A 80 -1.92 -8.51 0.52
C ILE A 80 -1.93 -9.08 -0.89
N PHE A 81 -0.91 -8.72 -1.67
CA PHE A 81 -0.62 -9.31 -2.98
C PHE A 81 0.85 -9.69 -3.06
N LYS A 82 1.20 -10.66 -3.90
CA LYS A 82 2.61 -10.96 -4.19
C LYS A 82 3.25 -9.79 -4.93
N ASP A 83 4.47 -9.41 -4.57
CA ASP A 83 5.23 -8.37 -5.26
C ASP A 83 5.89 -8.93 -6.53
N PRO A 84 5.42 -8.56 -7.73
CA PRO A 84 5.98 -9.07 -8.99
C PRO A 84 7.32 -8.41 -9.36
N PHE A 85 7.68 -7.30 -8.72
CA PHE A 85 8.90 -6.56 -9.00
C PHE A 85 10.08 -7.15 -8.23
N ARG A 86 9.85 -7.53 -6.96
CA ARG A 86 10.87 -8.14 -6.09
C ARG A 86 10.85 -9.67 -6.11
N GLY A 87 9.71 -10.28 -6.43
CA GLY A 87 9.54 -11.73 -6.43
C GLY A 87 9.71 -12.38 -5.05
N GLY A 88 9.82 -13.71 -5.03
CA GLY A 88 9.99 -14.48 -3.79
C GLY A 88 8.80 -14.34 -2.84
N ASP A 89 9.10 -14.10 -1.57
CA ASP A 89 8.11 -13.93 -0.50
C ASP A 89 7.70 -12.46 -0.26
N ASN A 90 8.19 -11.54 -1.09
CA ASN A 90 7.87 -10.11 -0.99
C ASN A 90 6.43 -9.82 -1.36
N ILE A 91 5.87 -8.77 -0.74
CA ILE A 91 4.45 -8.44 -0.86
C ILE A 91 4.20 -6.97 -1.14
N LEU A 92 3.09 -6.71 -1.82
CA LEU A 92 2.41 -5.42 -1.85
C LEU A 92 1.28 -5.43 -0.82
N VAL A 93 1.13 -4.33 -0.09
CA VAL A 93 0.14 -4.15 0.98
C VAL A 93 -0.70 -2.92 0.64
N LEU A 94 -1.91 -3.14 0.12
CA LEU A 94 -2.86 -2.04 -0.03
C LEU A 94 -3.33 -1.61 1.37
N SER A 95 -3.32 -0.31 1.62
CA SER A 95 -3.64 0.26 2.93
C SER A 95 -4.67 1.38 2.83
N GLU A 96 -5.52 1.49 3.85
CA GLU A 96 -6.40 2.64 4.07
C GLU A 96 -5.68 3.74 4.86
N CYS A 97 -6.00 5.00 4.57
CA CYS A 97 -5.49 6.16 5.30
C CYS A 97 -6.46 6.62 6.39
N TYR A 98 -5.92 6.85 7.59
CA TYR A 98 -6.66 7.38 8.74
C TYR A 98 -5.91 8.56 9.34
N ASN A 99 -6.64 9.58 9.79
CA ASN A 99 -6.07 10.68 10.55
C ASN A 99 -5.52 10.16 11.89
N ASN A 100 -4.68 10.95 12.54
CA ASN A 100 -4.06 10.60 13.83
C ASN A 100 -5.08 10.37 14.97
N ASP A 101 -6.27 10.94 14.87
CA ASP A 101 -7.40 10.72 15.79
C ASP A 101 -8.17 9.40 15.50
N GLY A 102 -7.77 8.66 14.47
CA GLY A 102 -8.37 7.40 14.06
C GLY A 102 -9.58 7.53 13.15
N THR A 103 -9.98 8.75 12.76
CA THR A 103 -11.01 8.99 11.75
C THR A 103 -10.50 8.65 10.34
N PRO A 104 -11.34 8.19 9.40
CA PRO A 104 -10.92 8.00 8.02
C PRO A 104 -10.42 9.32 7.42
N ASN A 105 -9.27 9.29 6.73
CA ASN A 105 -8.79 10.47 6.01
C ASN A 105 -9.78 10.86 4.90
N GLY A 106 -9.77 12.14 4.49
CA GLY A 106 -10.75 12.68 3.54
C GLY A 106 -10.82 11.95 2.19
N THR A 107 -9.72 11.33 1.74
CA THR A 107 -9.66 10.53 0.49
C THR A 107 -9.86 9.03 0.70
N ASN A 108 -10.17 8.57 1.92
CA ASN A 108 -10.45 7.17 2.22
C ASN A 108 -11.89 6.77 1.86
N TYR A 109 -12.17 6.67 0.56
CA TYR A 109 -13.48 6.23 0.05
C TYR A 109 -13.74 4.74 0.25
N ARG A 110 -12.68 3.94 0.50
CA ARG A 110 -12.83 2.52 0.80
C ARG A 110 -13.61 2.32 2.11
N HIS A 111 -13.38 3.14 3.13
CA HIS A 111 -14.02 2.99 4.43
C HIS A 111 -15.56 3.01 4.33
N SER A 112 -16.13 3.95 3.57
CA SER A 112 -17.59 4.02 3.36
C SER A 112 -18.09 2.91 2.43
N CYS A 113 -17.37 2.62 1.35
CA CYS A 113 -17.67 1.52 0.43
C CYS A 113 -17.75 0.17 1.15
N ALA A 114 -16.77 -0.14 2.02
CA ALA A 114 -16.71 -1.38 2.79
C ALA A 114 -17.95 -1.56 3.70
N LYS A 115 -18.47 -0.47 4.29
CA LYS A 115 -19.71 -0.51 5.08
C LYS A 115 -20.90 -0.90 4.21
N ILE A 116 -21.06 -0.30 3.04
CA ILE A 116 -22.15 -0.58 2.11
C ILE A 116 -22.08 -2.02 1.61
N MET A 117 -20.90 -2.47 1.17
CA MET A 117 -20.69 -3.85 0.69
C MET A 117 -20.99 -4.87 1.79
N LYS A 118 -20.68 -4.56 3.06
CA LYS A 118 -21.03 -5.42 4.19
C LYS A 118 -22.54 -5.45 4.44
N THR A 119 -23.23 -4.30 4.36
CA THR A 119 -24.69 -4.22 4.56
C THR A 119 -25.46 -5.06 3.54
N TYR A 120 -25.00 -5.11 2.29
CA TYR A 120 -25.66 -5.83 1.20
C TYR A 120 -24.91 -7.10 0.79
N PHE A 121 -24.15 -7.70 1.71
CA PHE A 121 -23.31 -8.87 1.43
C PHE A 121 -24.09 -10.04 0.82
N ASP A 122 -25.32 -10.28 1.29
CA ASP A 122 -26.17 -11.41 0.86
C ASP A 122 -26.63 -11.30 -0.61
N HIS A 123 -26.52 -10.13 -1.24
CA HIS A 123 -26.83 -9.96 -2.66
C HIS A 123 -25.70 -10.41 -3.58
N HIS A 124 -24.51 -10.70 -3.05
CA HIS A 124 -23.33 -11.09 -3.80
C HIS A 124 -23.05 -10.18 -5.02
N PRO A 125 -22.97 -8.84 -4.84
CA PRO A 125 -22.79 -7.92 -5.96
C PRO A 125 -21.45 -8.16 -6.66
N TRP A 126 -21.46 -8.23 -8.00
CA TRP A 126 -20.27 -8.43 -8.83
C TRP A 126 -19.99 -7.18 -9.68
N PHE A 127 -18.71 -6.88 -9.87
CA PHE A 127 -18.25 -5.72 -10.62
C PHE A 127 -17.15 -6.13 -11.60
N GLY A 128 -17.20 -5.56 -12.80
CA GLY A 128 -16.12 -5.57 -13.78
C GLY A 128 -15.78 -4.13 -14.13
N ILE A 129 -14.48 -3.81 -14.17
CA ILE A 129 -13.98 -2.47 -14.51
C ILE A 129 -13.02 -2.62 -15.68
N GLU A 130 -13.24 -1.84 -16.73
CA GLU A 130 -12.41 -1.82 -17.94
C GLU A 130 -11.47 -0.60 -17.87
N GLN A 131 -10.23 -0.82 -17.46
CA GLN A 131 -9.23 0.24 -17.34
C GLN A 131 -8.50 0.47 -18.67
N GLU A 132 -8.72 1.62 -19.30
CA GLU A 132 -7.89 2.14 -20.40
C GLU A 132 -6.67 2.91 -19.86
N TYR A 133 -5.67 3.22 -20.70
CA TYR A 133 -4.49 4.00 -20.31
C TYR A 133 -3.93 4.84 -21.46
#